data_AF-A0A8C1S267-F1
#
_entry.id   AF-A0A8C1S267-F1
#
_cell.length_a   1.000
_cell.length_b   1.000
_cell.length_c   1.000
_cell.angle_alpha   90.00
_cell.angle_beta   90.00
_cell.angle_gamma   90.00
#
_symmetry.space_group_name_H-M   'P 1'
#
loop_
_entity.id
_entity.type
_entity.pdbx_description
1 polymer ?
#
loop_
_entity_poly.entity_id
_entity_poly.type
_entity_poly.pdbx_seq_one_letter_code
_entity_poly.pdbx_strand_id
1 'polypeptide(L)'
;MAIKELTFVVCFWIVCSAGHEFFSSTDQTAQLVEKKKYLLMSFSQYIDAEEKNVEAMKSAFQNLLPLYSDPVDPEEFTRDPVAAYKLLRQLRNELIYIVKHIRLSFYQCNEYQYELEFLEIPQPEDLNGAASGLIRLQEIYKLYPENIMMEMSLSADEAYHVGLVAYYEDKFQHAFLWFLYSLNTLTEYSTTNKKDLLHYLSFSAYRFGSQPVAIYFCQQLLNLDPTNDEVKVQLSLYRRHHFMRTSNPDIFTLNTESSKYETLCRGEVDERTSKRQMALSCRYSTGGGNPRLMYAPVKEEVEWDEPRIIRYHDIISDREIEILKNISRPLLSRSVTKGGISKNRTSQSVFLEEGNTVVARVNQRIANITGLSMESAEHLQVQNYGIGGRYEPHYDAEDNENERIATFLIYMSDVEIGGATVFPKVGVALKPKMGSAVFWYNLHKNGKVDLNTEHAGCPVLRGNKWVANKWIHEFGQEFRRPCSLSYWE
;
A
#
# COMPACT_ATOMS: atom_id res chain seq x y z
N MET A 1 -1.42 48.62 30.69
CA MET A 1 -0.64 47.37 30.72
C MET A 1 -1.55 46.27 30.18
N ALA A 2 -1.48 46.00 28.87
CA ALA A 2 -2.02 44.82 28.21
C ALA A 2 -1.51 44.87 26.77
N ILE A 3 -0.29 44.41 26.58
CA ILE A 3 0.28 44.12 25.26
C ILE A 3 -0.54 42.94 24.74
N LYS A 4 -1.43 43.18 23.77
CA LYS A 4 -2.07 42.10 23.01
C LYS A 4 -0.99 41.50 22.14
N GLU A 5 -0.51 40.32 22.52
CA GLU A 5 0.31 39.49 21.66
C GLU A 5 -0.42 39.30 20.33
N LEU A 6 0.24 39.72 19.26
CA LEU A 6 -0.17 39.47 17.89
C LEU A 6 0.12 37.99 17.63
N THR A 7 -0.82 37.12 18.02
CA THR A 7 -0.76 35.69 17.71
C THR A 7 -0.76 35.51 16.20
N PHE A 8 0.41 35.22 15.64
CA PHE A 8 0.56 34.60 14.33
C PHE A 8 -0.15 33.24 14.41
N VAL A 9 -1.41 33.19 13.97
CA VAL A 9 -2.16 31.94 13.89
C VAL A 9 -1.66 31.20 12.67
N VAL A 10 -0.68 30.32 12.88
CA VAL A 10 -0.34 29.25 11.93
C VAL A 10 -1.61 28.42 11.75
N CYS A 11 -2.06 28.23 10.51
CA CYS A 11 -3.16 27.35 10.15
C CYS A 11 -2.79 25.89 10.48
N PHE A 12 -2.92 25.51 11.74
CA PHE A 12 -3.36 24.16 12.06
C PHE A 12 -4.89 24.16 11.87
N TRP A 13 -5.54 23.13 11.36
CA TRP A 13 -5.80 21.91 12.11
C TRP A 13 -6.44 20.82 11.22
N ILE A 14 -6.12 19.58 11.61
CA ILE A 14 -6.77 18.27 11.47
C ILE A 14 -7.99 18.16 10.54
N VAL A 15 -7.76 17.55 9.38
CA VAL A 15 -8.77 16.97 8.49
C VAL A 15 -9.29 15.69 9.14
N CYS A 16 -10.60 15.64 9.42
CA CYS A 16 -11.28 14.41 9.84
C CYS A 16 -12.33 14.04 8.78
N SER A 17 -11.92 13.29 7.76
CA SER A 17 -12.83 12.62 6.84
C SER A 17 -12.95 11.15 7.23
N ALA A 18 -14.14 10.55 7.06
CA ALA A 18 -14.32 9.12 7.24
C ALA A 18 -13.41 8.38 6.24
N GLY A 19 -12.44 7.62 6.78
CA GLY A 19 -11.24 7.21 6.05
C GLY A 19 -11.50 6.27 4.88
N HIS A 20 -11.23 6.76 3.67
CA HIS A 20 -11.00 5.93 2.49
C HIS A 20 -9.56 5.38 2.57
N GLU A 21 -9.39 4.05 2.47
CA GLU A 21 -8.08 3.40 2.65
C GLU A 21 -7.34 3.28 1.31
N PHE A 22 -6.18 3.92 1.16
CA PHE A 22 -5.45 4.01 -0.11
C PHE A 22 -4.39 2.93 -0.29
N PHE A 23 -3.66 2.56 0.77
CA PHE A 23 -2.47 1.71 0.66
C PHE A 23 -2.76 0.29 0.15
N SER A 24 -4.02 -0.15 0.24
CA SER A 24 -4.49 -1.47 -0.20
C SER A 24 -4.82 -1.57 -1.68
N SER A 25 -4.68 -0.47 -2.42
CA SER A 25 -4.84 -0.40 -3.87
C SER A 25 -3.81 0.51 -4.52
N THR A 26 -2.98 -0.07 -5.37
CA THR A 26 -2.00 0.69 -6.16
C THR A 26 -2.68 1.58 -7.20
N ASP A 27 -3.89 1.22 -7.67
CA ASP A 27 -4.64 2.07 -8.60
C ASP A 27 -5.21 3.31 -7.91
N GLN A 28 -5.75 3.19 -6.69
CA GLN A 28 -6.19 4.36 -5.93
C GLN A 28 -5.02 5.27 -5.55
N THR A 29 -3.88 4.68 -5.17
CA THR A 29 -2.64 5.45 -4.92
C THR A 29 -2.18 6.18 -6.18
N ALA A 30 -2.32 5.58 -7.37
CA ALA A 30 -1.99 6.24 -8.63
C ALA A 30 -2.88 7.47 -8.91
N GLN A 31 -4.17 7.43 -8.56
CA GLN A 31 -5.07 8.57 -8.70
C GLN A 31 -4.65 9.77 -7.83
N LEU A 32 -3.99 9.52 -6.69
CA LEU A 32 -3.43 10.58 -5.84
C LEU A 32 -2.29 11.35 -6.53
N VAL A 33 -1.58 10.75 -7.49
CA VAL A 33 -0.49 11.42 -8.21
C VAL A 33 -1.03 12.57 -9.08
N GLU A 34 -2.14 12.33 -9.77
CA GLU A 34 -2.80 13.35 -10.59
C GLU A 34 -3.37 14.47 -9.71
N LYS A 35 -4.04 14.10 -8.62
CA LYS A 35 -4.54 15.03 -7.59
C LYS A 35 -3.41 15.89 -6.99
N LYS A 36 -2.26 15.29 -6.67
CA LYS A 36 -1.07 16.00 -6.16
C LYS A 36 -0.56 17.05 -7.14
N LYS A 37 -0.53 16.74 -8.44
CA LYS A 37 -0.06 17.70 -9.46
C LYS A 37 -0.94 18.95 -9.50
N TYR A 38 -2.26 18.77 -9.44
CA TYR A 38 -3.21 19.88 -9.38
C TYR A 38 -2.98 20.75 -8.14
N LEU A 39 -2.86 20.12 -6.96
CA LEU A 39 -2.58 20.81 -5.70
C LEU A 39 -1.29 21.62 -5.72
N LEU A 40 -0.19 21.05 -6.20
CA LEU A 40 1.09 21.75 -6.26
C LEU A 40 1.02 23.00 -7.15
N MET A 41 0.28 22.92 -8.26
CA MET A 41 0.06 24.08 -9.13
C MET A 41 -0.78 25.15 -8.43
N SER A 42 -1.88 24.77 -7.77
CA SER A 42 -2.73 25.67 -7.00
C SER A 42 -1.96 26.35 -5.87
N PHE A 43 -1.18 25.60 -5.09
CA PHE A 43 -0.36 26.16 -4.02
C PHE A 43 0.74 27.08 -4.52
N SER A 44 1.40 26.75 -5.63
CA SER A 44 2.39 27.65 -6.23
C SER A 44 1.75 28.99 -6.60
N GLN A 45 0.57 28.96 -7.23
CA GLN A 45 -0.14 30.18 -7.61
C GLN A 45 -0.58 30.99 -6.39
N TYR A 46 -1.02 30.31 -5.32
CA TYR A 46 -1.35 30.95 -4.05
C TYR A 46 -0.14 31.63 -3.42
N ILE A 47 1.00 30.92 -3.34
CA ILE A 47 2.25 31.45 -2.79
C ILE A 47 2.68 32.69 -3.59
N ASP A 48 2.71 32.61 -4.92
CA ASP A 48 3.08 33.74 -5.79
C ASP A 48 2.14 34.95 -5.61
N ALA A 49 0.84 34.69 -5.44
CA ALA A 49 -0.14 35.74 -5.18
C ALA A 49 0.06 36.38 -3.81
N GLU A 50 0.35 35.57 -2.79
CA GLU A 50 0.57 36.03 -1.43
C GLU A 50 1.91 36.77 -1.29
N GLU A 51 2.96 36.37 -2.01
CA GLU A 51 4.21 37.11 -2.08
C GLU A 51 4.01 38.52 -2.65
N LYS A 52 3.25 38.65 -3.76
CA LYS A 52 2.88 39.95 -4.34
C LYS A 52 2.02 40.78 -3.38
N ASN A 53 1.12 40.11 -2.65
CA ASN A 53 0.28 40.75 -1.66
C ASN A 53 1.11 41.31 -0.49
N VAL A 54 2.05 40.51 0.02
CA VAL A 54 3.01 40.92 1.05
C VAL A 54 3.91 42.04 0.54
N GLU A 55 4.36 42.02 -0.72
CA GLU A 55 5.14 43.10 -1.32
C GLU A 55 4.34 44.41 -1.39
N ALA A 56 3.06 44.35 -1.80
CA ALA A 56 2.16 45.51 -1.80
C ALA A 56 1.94 46.08 -0.39
N MET A 57 1.76 45.21 0.61
CA MET A 57 1.65 45.61 2.01
C MET A 57 2.95 46.23 2.54
N LYS A 58 4.12 45.66 2.20
CA LYS A 58 5.44 46.22 2.55
C LYS A 58 5.63 47.62 1.94
N SER A 59 5.24 47.83 0.69
CA SER A 59 5.31 49.15 0.03
C SER A 59 4.43 50.19 0.72
N ALA A 60 3.17 49.84 1.03
CA ALA A 60 2.27 50.72 1.78
C ALA A 60 2.82 51.02 3.20
N PHE A 61 3.41 50.02 3.86
CA PHE A 61 4.05 50.21 5.16
C PHE A 61 5.28 51.13 5.08
N GLN A 62 6.11 51.01 4.03
CA GLN A 62 7.23 51.92 3.82
C GLN A 62 6.79 53.38 3.67
N ASN A 63 5.62 53.65 3.10
CA ASN A 63 5.05 55.00 3.02
C ASN A 63 4.62 55.56 4.39
N LEU A 64 4.48 54.71 5.42
CA LEU A 64 4.16 55.10 6.79
C LEU A 64 5.41 55.40 7.63
N LEU A 65 6.57 54.82 7.29
CA LEU A 65 7.82 54.97 8.04
C LEU A 65 8.39 56.40 8.15
N PRO A 66 8.29 57.31 7.14
CA PRO A 66 8.92 58.63 7.20
C PRO A 66 8.42 59.54 8.34
N LEU A 67 7.25 59.26 8.91
CA LEU A 67 6.74 59.97 10.09
C LEU A 67 7.26 59.42 11.43
N TYR A 68 7.94 58.28 11.42
CA TYR A 68 8.37 57.54 12.61
C TYR A 68 9.89 57.63 12.83
N SER A 69 10.48 58.77 12.45
CA SER A 69 11.88 59.09 12.76
C SER A 69 11.92 59.93 14.05
N ASP A 70 11.94 59.26 15.21
CA ASP A 70 12.18 59.81 16.57
C ASP A 70 11.19 60.91 17.06
N PRO A 71 11.08 61.17 18.38
CA PRO A 71 9.81 61.61 18.99
C PRO A 71 9.42 63.03 18.57
N VAL A 72 8.33 63.14 17.82
CA VAL A 72 7.67 64.42 17.56
C VAL A 72 6.55 64.63 18.58
N ASP A 73 6.55 65.76 19.27
CA ASP A 73 5.47 66.18 20.16
C ASP A 73 4.14 66.21 19.37
N PRO A 74 3.10 65.44 19.76
CA PRO A 74 1.80 65.42 19.07
C PRO A 74 1.17 66.81 18.93
N GLU A 75 1.41 67.71 19.89
CA GLU A 75 0.91 69.09 19.84
C GLU A 75 1.68 69.96 18.86
N GLU A 76 2.96 69.68 18.61
CA GLU A 76 3.78 70.42 17.64
C GLU A 76 3.48 69.98 16.20
N PHE A 77 3.30 68.67 15.98
CA PHE A 77 2.97 68.11 14.66
C PHE A 77 1.60 68.55 14.14
N THR A 78 0.62 68.72 15.04
CA THR A 78 -0.76 69.12 14.67
C THR A 78 -0.92 70.62 14.41
N ARG A 79 0.08 71.44 14.74
CA ARG A 79 0.10 72.88 14.41
C ARG A 79 0.33 73.15 12.93
N ASP A 80 1.00 72.25 12.21
CA ASP A 80 1.08 72.30 10.75
C ASP A 80 -0.15 71.62 10.13
N PRO A 81 -1.07 72.39 9.51
CA PRO A 81 -2.26 71.81 8.89
C PRO A 81 -1.95 70.83 7.76
N VAL A 82 -0.79 70.95 7.10
CA VAL A 82 -0.35 70.03 6.05
C VAL A 82 0.14 68.71 6.66
N ALA A 83 0.88 68.76 7.75
CA ALA A 83 1.32 67.58 8.50
C ALA A 83 0.12 66.80 9.07
N ALA A 84 -0.83 67.50 9.69
CA ALA A 84 -2.08 66.92 10.17
C ALA A 84 -2.90 66.25 9.04
N TYR A 85 -3.04 66.91 7.89
CA TYR A 85 -3.69 66.33 6.71
C TYR A 85 -2.97 65.07 6.19
N LYS A 86 -1.63 65.10 6.10
CA LYS A 86 -0.83 63.95 5.64
C LYS A 86 -1.00 62.74 6.56
N LEU A 87 -0.94 62.94 7.88
CA LEU A 87 -1.16 61.88 8.86
C LEU A 87 -2.56 61.28 8.74
N LEU A 88 -3.61 62.11 8.69
CA LEU A 88 -4.99 61.62 8.53
C LEU A 88 -5.18 60.85 7.22
N ARG A 89 -4.60 61.32 6.11
CA ARG A 89 -4.65 60.64 4.82
C ARG A 89 -3.91 59.31 4.85
N GLN A 90 -2.71 59.25 5.45
CA GLN A 90 -1.91 58.03 5.54
C GLN A 90 -2.56 56.98 6.45
N LEU A 91 -3.02 57.38 7.65
CA LEU A 91 -3.75 56.49 8.55
C LEU A 91 -5.05 55.98 7.92
N ARG A 92 -5.76 56.80 7.15
CA ARG A 92 -6.96 56.34 6.46
C ARG A 92 -6.63 55.43 5.29
N ASN A 93 -5.76 55.86 4.38
CA ASN A 93 -5.61 55.19 3.09
C ASN A 93 -4.64 54.01 3.18
N GLU A 94 -3.45 54.19 3.74
CA GLU A 94 -2.41 53.15 3.76
C GLU A 94 -2.78 52.04 4.76
N LEU A 95 -3.31 52.36 5.95
CA LEU A 95 -3.75 51.32 6.89
C LEU A 95 -4.98 50.57 6.39
N ILE A 96 -5.98 51.24 5.80
CA ILE A 96 -7.13 50.53 5.20
C ILE A 96 -6.67 49.66 4.03
N TYR A 97 -5.70 50.12 3.25
CA TYR A 97 -5.12 49.35 2.15
C TYR A 97 -4.44 48.07 2.66
N ILE A 98 -3.60 48.17 3.71
CA ILE A 98 -2.99 47.00 4.36
C ILE A 98 -4.07 46.07 4.93
N VAL A 99 -5.07 46.58 5.65
CA VAL A 99 -6.16 45.77 6.23
C VAL A 99 -6.98 45.07 5.15
N LYS A 100 -7.22 45.72 4.00
CA LYS A 100 -7.93 45.12 2.86
C LYS A 100 -7.15 43.92 2.30
N HIS A 101 -5.85 44.06 2.15
CA HIS A 101 -4.95 43.01 1.66
C HIS A 101 -4.82 41.84 2.62
N ILE A 102 -4.73 42.11 3.92
CA ILE A 102 -4.81 41.08 4.97
C ILE A 102 -6.11 40.27 4.85
N ARG A 103 -7.26 40.94 4.67
CA ARG A 103 -8.55 40.26 4.51
C ARG A 103 -8.60 39.39 3.25
N LEU A 104 -8.05 39.87 2.13
CA LEU A 104 -7.97 39.12 0.88
C LEU A 104 -7.18 37.81 1.05
N SER A 105 -6.03 37.86 1.74
CA SER A 105 -5.24 36.65 2.07
C SER A 105 -6.07 35.62 2.83
N PHE A 106 -6.84 36.05 3.84
CA PHE A 106 -7.68 35.16 4.63
C PHE A 106 -8.80 34.51 3.81
N TYR A 107 -9.45 35.25 2.90
CA TYR A 107 -10.48 34.69 2.04
C TYR A 107 -9.93 33.63 1.09
N GLN A 108 -8.78 33.90 0.45
CA GLN A 108 -8.13 32.93 -0.45
C GLN A 108 -7.66 31.69 0.31
N CYS A 109 -7.09 31.86 1.51
CA CYS A 109 -6.69 30.75 2.37
C CYS A 109 -7.88 29.80 2.68
N ASN A 110 -9.05 30.36 3.01
CA ASN A 110 -10.25 29.57 3.27
C ASN A 110 -10.74 28.81 2.03
N GLU A 111 -10.59 29.35 0.82
CA GLU A 111 -10.97 28.66 -0.42
C GLU A 111 -10.12 27.41 -0.66
N TYR A 112 -8.79 27.51 -0.51
CA TYR A 112 -7.88 26.36 -0.61
C TYR A 112 -8.05 25.34 0.52
N GLN A 113 -8.52 25.78 1.70
CA GLN A 113 -8.89 24.87 2.78
C GLN A 113 -10.02 23.93 2.35
N TYR A 114 -11.08 24.46 1.73
CA TYR A 114 -12.17 23.63 1.22
C TYR A 114 -11.66 22.64 0.16
N GLU A 115 -10.76 23.07 -0.74
CA GLU A 115 -10.17 22.16 -1.72
C GLU A 115 -9.45 20.98 -1.06
N LEU A 116 -8.64 21.22 -0.02
CA LEU A 116 -7.93 20.17 0.72
C LEU A 116 -8.87 19.17 1.42
N GLU A 117 -10.00 19.63 1.94
CA GLU A 117 -11.02 18.77 2.55
C GLU A 117 -11.67 17.82 1.52
N PHE A 118 -11.81 18.23 0.26
CA PHE A 118 -12.37 17.41 -0.82
C PHE A 118 -11.40 16.40 -1.43
N LEU A 119 -10.09 16.53 -1.19
CA LEU A 119 -9.07 15.76 -1.90
C LEU A 119 -8.90 14.31 -1.40
N GLU A 120 -9.54 13.95 -0.30
CA GLU A 120 -9.39 12.66 0.40
C GLU A 120 -7.91 12.39 0.73
N ILE A 121 -7.32 13.27 1.53
CA ILE A 121 -5.92 13.14 1.95
C ILE A 121 -5.70 11.81 2.70
N PRO A 122 -4.63 11.05 2.39
CA PRO A 122 -4.30 9.82 3.12
C PRO A 122 -4.17 10.08 4.63
N GLN A 123 -4.71 9.16 5.42
CA GLN A 123 -4.69 9.25 6.87
C GLN A 123 -3.39 8.63 7.43
N PRO A 124 -3.02 8.90 8.70
CA PRO A 124 -1.86 8.25 9.33
C PRO A 124 -1.89 6.71 9.24
N GLU A 125 -3.09 6.11 9.26
CA GLU A 125 -3.30 4.67 9.09
C GLU A 125 -2.90 4.18 7.69
N ASP A 126 -3.06 4.99 6.65
CA ASP A 126 -2.61 4.64 5.30
C ASP A 126 -1.09 4.57 5.22
N LEU A 127 -0.41 5.50 5.89
CA LEU A 127 1.05 5.51 5.93
C LEU A 127 1.57 4.31 6.72
N ASN A 128 0.96 4.01 7.88
CA ASN A 128 1.26 2.80 8.64
C ASN A 128 1.02 1.53 7.81
N GLY A 129 -0.09 1.46 7.09
CA GLY A 129 -0.43 0.34 6.21
C GLY A 129 0.57 0.15 5.07
N ALA A 130 1.02 1.24 4.46
CA ALA A 130 2.07 1.22 3.44
C ALA A 130 3.41 0.75 4.02
N ALA A 131 3.80 1.22 5.21
CA ALA A 131 4.99 0.76 5.92
C ALA A 131 4.94 -0.74 6.25
N SER A 132 3.81 -1.24 6.78
CA SER A 132 3.58 -2.68 6.97
C SER A 132 3.70 -3.46 5.65
N GLY A 133 3.27 -2.86 4.53
CA GLY A 133 3.47 -3.40 3.19
C GLY A 133 4.94 -3.56 2.81
N LEU A 134 5.78 -2.55 3.06
CA LEU A 134 7.23 -2.61 2.83
C LEU A 134 7.90 -3.69 3.70
N ILE A 135 7.55 -3.76 4.98
CA ILE A 135 8.08 -4.77 5.91
C ILE A 135 7.70 -6.18 5.44
N ARG A 136 6.47 -6.37 4.98
CA ARG A 136 6.02 -7.64 4.40
C ARG A 136 6.83 -8.05 3.17
N LEU A 137 7.23 -7.09 2.34
CA LEU A 137 8.10 -7.37 1.20
C LEU A 137 9.49 -7.82 1.66
N GLN A 138 10.04 -7.23 2.73
CA GLN A 138 11.29 -7.72 3.34
C GLN A 138 11.15 -9.16 3.82
N GLU A 139 10.07 -9.47 4.53
CA GLU A 139 9.84 -10.81 5.10
C GLU A 139 9.75 -11.88 4.00
N ILE A 140 8.90 -11.65 3.00
CA ILE A 140 8.65 -12.66 1.96
C ILE A 140 9.85 -12.81 1.03
N TYR A 141 10.45 -11.70 0.60
CA TYR A 141 11.52 -11.70 -0.40
C TYR A 141 12.94 -11.67 0.18
N LYS A 142 13.09 -11.68 1.52
CA LYS A 142 14.37 -11.59 2.24
C LYS A 142 15.21 -10.39 1.80
N LEU A 143 14.57 -9.23 1.72
CA LEU A 143 15.18 -7.99 1.22
C LEU A 143 15.66 -7.10 2.39
N TYR A 144 16.81 -6.46 2.20
CA TYR A 144 17.23 -5.34 3.05
C TYR A 144 16.56 -4.04 2.61
N PRO A 145 16.50 -3.00 3.47
CA PRO A 145 15.94 -1.69 3.11
C PRO A 145 16.43 -1.17 1.76
N GLU A 146 17.73 -1.28 1.49
CA GLU A 146 18.39 -0.81 0.27
C GLU A 146 17.92 -1.58 -0.98
N ASN A 147 17.53 -2.85 -0.84
CA ASN A 147 17.05 -3.65 -1.97
C ASN A 147 15.58 -3.39 -2.31
N ILE A 148 14.80 -2.92 -1.34
CA ILE A 148 13.42 -2.46 -1.57
C ILE A 148 13.43 -1.10 -2.25
N MET A 149 14.37 -0.24 -1.87
CA MET A 149 14.57 1.09 -2.46
C MET A 149 15.22 0.96 -3.85
N MET A 150 14.40 0.64 -4.85
CA MET A 150 14.88 0.47 -6.23
C MET A 150 15.30 1.81 -6.85
N GLU A 151 14.33 2.64 -7.20
CA GLU A 151 14.55 3.91 -7.92
C GLU A 151 14.49 5.14 -7.00
N MET A 152 13.89 4.99 -5.82
CA MET A 152 13.72 6.06 -4.84
C MET A 152 14.25 5.62 -3.47
N SER A 153 14.98 6.50 -2.81
CA SER A 153 15.47 6.32 -1.44
C SER A 153 14.53 7.01 -0.45
N LEU A 154 14.34 6.40 0.72
CA LEU A 154 13.72 7.08 1.85
C LEU A 154 14.75 7.97 2.56
N SER A 155 14.27 9.11 3.07
CA SER A 155 14.98 9.94 4.04
C SER A 155 15.13 9.22 5.39
N ALA A 156 15.98 9.75 6.27
CA ALA A 156 16.15 9.20 7.61
C ALA A 156 14.83 9.18 8.41
N ASP A 157 14.01 10.22 8.28
CA ASP A 157 12.75 10.35 9.03
C ASP A 157 11.69 9.37 8.50
N GLU A 158 11.61 9.17 7.19
CA GLU A 158 10.71 8.19 6.57
C GLU A 158 11.12 6.75 6.92
N ALA A 159 12.42 6.45 6.87
CA ALA A 159 12.94 5.14 7.27
C ALA A 159 12.75 4.87 8.77
N TYR A 160 12.89 5.90 9.61
CA TYR A 160 12.60 5.82 11.04
C TYR A 160 11.14 5.45 11.28
N HIS A 161 10.20 6.06 10.55
CA HIS A 161 8.78 5.72 10.65
C HIS A 161 8.51 4.25 10.27
N VAL A 162 9.08 3.74 9.17
CA VAL A 162 8.95 2.31 8.82
C VAL A 162 9.52 1.41 9.93
N GLY A 163 10.65 1.80 10.53
CA GLY A 163 11.24 1.12 11.68
C GLY A 163 10.31 1.08 12.90
N LEU A 164 9.63 2.18 13.21
CA LEU A 164 8.64 2.25 14.29
C LEU A 164 7.45 1.31 14.04
N VAL A 165 6.91 1.28 12.82
CA VAL A 165 5.83 0.35 12.47
C VAL A 165 6.28 -1.10 12.66
N ALA A 166 7.47 -1.46 12.17
CA ALA A 166 8.04 -2.80 12.38
C ALA A 166 8.23 -3.13 13.87
N TYR A 167 8.68 -2.16 14.66
CA TYR A 167 8.88 -2.30 16.10
C TYR A 167 7.57 -2.60 16.82
N TYR A 168 6.50 -1.86 16.52
CA TYR A 168 5.19 -2.07 17.12
C TYR A 168 4.47 -3.33 16.63
N GLU A 169 4.87 -3.88 15.48
CA GLU A 169 4.45 -5.22 15.01
C GLU A 169 5.31 -6.36 15.60
N ASP A 170 6.18 -6.10 16.58
CA ASP A 170 7.13 -7.06 17.17
C ASP A 170 8.14 -7.66 16.17
N LYS A 171 8.35 -7.02 15.02
CA LYS A 171 9.29 -7.45 13.96
C LYS A 171 10.68 -6.86 14.18
N PHE A 172 11.28 -7.16 15.32
CA PHE A 172 12.49 -6.48 15.80
C PHE A 172 13.70 -6.55 14.86
N GLN A 173 13.90 -7.65 14.12
CA GLN A 173 15.02 -7.73 13.17
C GLN A 173 14.83 -6.73 12.01
N HIS A 174 13.62 -6.62 11.47
CA HIS A 174 13.29 -5.65 10.42
C HIS A 174 13.32 -4.21 10.96
N ALA A 175 12.76 -3.99 12.15
CA ALA A 175 12.83 -2.69 12.83
C ALA A 175 14.27 -2.22 12.98
N PHE A 176 15.17 -3.11 13.43
CA PHE A 176 16.59 -2.83 13.54
C PHE A 176 17.22 -2.41 12.20
N LEU A 177 16.93 -3.12 11.11
CA LEU A 177 17.47 -2.77 9.78
C LEU A 177 17.00 -1.38 9.32
N TRP A 178 15.72 -1.05 9.54
CA TRP A 178 15.18 0.28 9.20
C TRP A 178 15.76 1.39 10.06
N PHE A 179 15.91 1.17 11.37
CA PHE A 179 16.58 2.14 12.24
C PHE A 179 18.07 2.29 11.90
N LEU A 180 18.73 1.22 11.45
CA LEU A 180 20.14 1.27 11.05
C LEU A 180 20.30 2.07 9.76
N TYR A 181 19.43 1.84 8.78
CA TYR A 181 19.37 2.65 7.56
C TYR A 181 19.10 4.13 7.89
N SER A 182 18.13 4.40 8.76
CA SER A 182 17.81 5.76 9.22
C SER A 182 19.01 6.44 9.88
N LEU A 183 19.71 5.74 10.80
CA LEU A 183 20.92 6.24 11.45
C LEU A 183 22.03 6.58 10.44
N ASN A 184 22.21 5.73 9.42
CA ASN A 184 23.23 5.93 8.37
C ASN A 184 22.90 7.08 7.41
N THR A 185 21.63 7.49 7.32
CA THR A 185 21.14 8.54 6.42
C THR A 185 20.78 9.84 7.13
N LEU A 186 21.06 9.95 8.43
CA LEU A 186 20.82 11.16 9.21
C LEU A 186 21.53 12.37 8.61
N THR A 187 20.81 13.49 8.55
CA THR A 187 21.33 14.79 8.13
C THR A 187 21.05 15.84 9.20
N GLU A 188 21.66 17.03 9.08
CA GLU A 188 21.39 18.16 9.99
C GLU A 188 19.94 18.66 9.94
N TYR A 189 19.22 18.36 8.84
CA TYR A 189 17.82 18.73 8.64
C TYR A 189 16.82 17.66 9.10
N SER A 190 17.30 16.49 9.55
CA SER A 190 16.44 15.40 10.00
C SER A 190 15.77 15.77 11.32
N THR A 191 14.48 15.45 11.43
CA THR A 191 13.72 15.63 12.68
C THR A 191 13.99 14.52 13.68
N THR A 192 14.44 13.36 13.21
CA THR A 192 14.75 12.19 14.04
C THR A 192 15.98 12.41 14.90
N ASN A 193 15.83 12.16 16.20
CA ASN A 193 16.92 12.29 17.16
C ASN A 193 17.82 11.04 17.16
N LYS A 194 19.13 11.26 17.04
CA LYS A 194 20.14 10.19 17.13
C LYS A 194 20.07 9.39 18.43
N LYS A 195 19.73 10.02 19.57
CA LYS A 195 19.58 9.30 20.85
C LYS A 195 18.45 8.28 20.81
N ASP A 196 17.32 8.65 20.22
CA ASP A 196 16.14 7.78 20.10
C ASP A 196 16.45 6.60 19.18
N LEU A 197 17.08 6.85 18.03
CA LEU A 197 17.53 5.80 17.11
C LEU A 197 18.45 4.78 17.79
N LEU A 198 19.44 5.24 18.57
CA LEU A 198 20.35 4.34 19.30
C LEU A 198 19.62 3.52 20.35
N HIS A 199 18.61 4.10 21.02
CA HIS A 199 17.75 3.38 21.95
C HIS A 199 16.97 2.26 21.24
N TYR A 200 16.27 2.59 20.15
CA TYR A 200 15.49 1.61 19.37
C TYR A 200 16.36 0.53 18.73
N LEU A 201 17.54 0.88 18.21
CA LEU A 201 18.52 -0.07 17.70
C LEU A 201 18.98 -1.05 18.77
N SER A 202 19.34 -0.53 19.94
CA SER A 202 19.80 -1.34 21.06
C SER A 202 18.73 -2.30 21.55
N PHE A 203 17.51 -1.80 21.76
CA PHE A 203 16.40 -2.63 22.22
C PHE A 203 15.98 -3.67 21.18
N SER A 204 15.87 -3.28 19.90
CA SER A 204 15.52 -4.20 18.81
C SER A 204 16.56 -5.33 18.69
N ALA A 205 17.85 -4.98 18.73
CA ALA A 205 18.96 -5.94 18.76
C ALA A 205 18.85 -6.92 19.93
N TYR A 206 18.51 -6.44 21.12
CA TYR A 206 18.29 -7.30 22.28
C TYR A 206 17.12 -8.25 22.08
N ARG A 207 15.99 -7.77 21.53
CA ARG A 207 14.76 -8.55 21.36
C ARG A 207 14.88 -9.69 20.34
N PHE A 208 15.50 -9.47 19.18
CA PHE A 208 15.76 -10.57 18.24
C PHE A 208 17.00 -11.39 18.63
N GLY A 209 17.74 -10.96 19.65
CA GLY A 209 18.72 -11.78 20.33
C GLY A 209 20.17 -11.56 19.93
N SER A 210 20.54 -10.44 19.31
CA SER A 210 21.96 -10.10 19.14
C SER A 210 22.44 -9.26 20.32
N GLN A 211 22.79 -9.93 21.44
CA GLN A 211 23.26 -9.22 22.64
C GLN A 211 24.54 -8.38 22.41
N PRO A 212 25.56 -8.84 21.66
CA PRO A 212 26.75 -8.02 21.40
C PRO A 212 26.41 -6.69 20.74
N VAL A 213 25.46 -6.69 19.79
CA VAL A 213 25.05 -5.48 19.08
C VAL A 213 24.15 -4.60 19.93
N ALA A 214 23.27 -5.19 20.74
CA ALA A 214 22.51 -4.44 21.74
C ALA A 214 23.44 -3.67 22.71
N ILE A 215 24.47 -4.36 23.22
CA ILE A 215 25.51 -3.79 24.09
C ILE A 215 26.24 -2.65 23.38
N TYR A 216 26.65 -2.86 22.13
CA TYR A 216 27.34 -1.84 21.33
C TYR A 216 26.52 -0.55 21.24
N PHE A 217 25.25 -0.62 20.82
CA PHE A 217 24.41 0.57 20.70
C PHE A 217 24.06 1.20 22.05
N CYS A 218 23.89 0.41 23.13
CA CYS A 218 23.77 0.93 24.49
C CYS A 218 25.01 1.74 24.90
N GLN A 219 26.22 1.26 24.58
CA GLN A 219 27.46 1.98 24.88
C GLN A 219 27.56 3.28 24.08
N GLN A 220 27.19 3.25 22.79
CA GLN A 220 27.13 4.47 21.98
C GLN A 220 26.14 5.49 22.56
N LEU A 221 24.99 5.05 23.06
CA LEU A 221 24.02 5.92 23.71
C LEU A 221 24.57 6.53 25.01
N LEU A 222 25.26 5.74 25.85
CA LEU A 222 25.91 6.26 27.07
C LEU A 222 27.07 7.21 26.78
N ASN A 223 27.76 7.07 25.65
CA ASN A 223 28.78 8.05 25.25
C ASN A 223 28.16 9.43 24.95
N LEU A 224 26.91 9.46 24.47
CA LEU A 224 26.16 10.70 24.24
C LEU A 224 25.44 11.22 25.48
N ASP A 225 25.08 10.32 26.40
CA ASP A 225 24.38 10.64 27.65
C ASP A 225 24.88 9.77 28.81
N PRO A 226 26.03 10.11 29.41
CA PRO A 226 26.63 9.29 30.48
C PRO A 226 25.79 9.27 31.76
N THR A 227 24.87 10.22 31.92
CA THR A 227 24.02 10.37 33.09
C THR A 227 22.74 9.54 33.04
N ASN A 228 22.43 8.92 31.91
CA ASN A 228 21.21 8.14 31.76
C ASN A 228 21.28 6.80 32.52
N ASP A 229 20.68 6.76 33.71
CA ASP A 229 20.69 5.58 34.58
C ASP A 229 19.88 4.41 34.02
N GLU A 230 18.81 4.68 33.26
CA GLU A 230 18.02 3.64 32.61
C GLU A 230 18.87 2.83 31.64
N VAL A 231 19.66 3.50 30.80
CA VAL A 231 20.54 2.85 29.82
C VAL A 231 21.66 2.06 30.53
N LYS A 232 22.17 2.52 31.68
CA LYS A 232 23.14 1.76 32.48
C LYS A 232 22.55 0.45 33.01
N VAL A 233 21.29 0.48 33.45
CA VAL A 233 20.57 -0.72 33.89
C VAL A 233 20.36 -1.68 32.72
N GLN A 234 19.91 -1.17 31.56
CA GLN A 234 19.76 -1.97 30.33
C GLN A 234 21.08 -2.63 29.90
N LEU A 235 22.18 -1.87 29.88
CA LEU A 235 23.50 -2.39 29.54
C LEU A 235 23.94 -3.53 30.48
N SER A 236 23.68 -3.37 31.78
CA SER A 236 24.00 -4.39 32.78
C SER A 236 23.18 -5.67 32.55
N LEU A 237 21.89 -5.53 32.23
CA LEU A 237 21.02 -6.64 31.87
C LEU A 237 21.51 -7.35 30.60
N TYR A 238 21.85 -6.60 29.55
CA TYR A 238 22.29 -7.17 28.27
C TYR A 238 23.61 -7.93 28.42
N ARG A 239 24.58 -7.40 29.20
CA ARG A 239 25.83 -8.09 29.53
C ARG A 239 25.59 -9.40 30.26
N ARG A 240 24.67 -9.39 31.23
CA ARG A 240 24.29 -10.61 31.97
C ARG A 240 23.70 -11.67 31.03
N HIS A 241 22.81 -11.28 30.14
CA HIS A 241 22.17 -12.19 29.19
C HIS A 241 23.15 -12.69 28.12
N HIS A 242 24.09 -11.85 27.70
CA HIS A 242 25.17 -12.24 26.79
C HIS A 242 26.02 -13.36 27.38
N PHE A 243 26.40 -13.27 28.67
CA PHE A 243 27.18 -14.30 29.35
C PHE A 243 26.43 -15.64 29.47
N MET A 244 25.10 -15.61 29.56
CA MET A 244 24.29 -16.83 29.66
C MET A 244 24.04 -17.52 28.31
N ARG A 245 24.32 -16.87 27.18
CA ARG A 245 24.02 -17.42 25.85
C ARG A 245 25.22 -18.12 25.22
N THR A 246 24.94 -19.24 24.56
CA THR A 246 25.93 -20.05 23.85
C THR A 246 26.04 -19.70 22.37
N SER A 247 25.03 -19.04 21.79
CA SER A 247 25.01 -18.59 20.40
C SER A 247 24.30 -17.25 20.25
N ASN A 248 24.69 -16.47 19.24
CA ASN A 248 24.01 -15.25 18.84
C ASN A 248 23.55 -15.43 17.38
N PRO A 249 22.29 -15.14 17.06
CA PRO A 249 21.81 -15.13 15.68
C PRO A 249 22.59 -14.08 14.88
N ASP A 250 22.91 -14.40 13.64
CA ASP A 250 23.43 -13.42 12.70
C ASP A 250 22.33 -12.42 12.34
N ILE A 251 22.65 -11.14 12.51
CA ILE A 251 21.72 -10.02 12.33
C ILE A 251 21.33 -9.89 10.86
N PHE A 252 22.26 -10.21 9.96
CA PHE A 252 22.05 -10.06 8.54
C PHE A 252 21.38 -11.29 7.93
N THR A 253 21.44 -12.45 8.57
CA THR A 253 20.68 -13.61 8.09
C THR A 253 19.18 -13.44 8.39
N LEU A 254 18.44 -12.92 7.41
CA LEU A 254 16.99 -12.71 7.48
C LEU A 254 16.26 -14.06 7.45
N ASN A 255 15.56 -14.35 8.55
CA ASN A 255 14.62 -15.46 8.73
C ASN A 255 15.16 -16.84 8.28
N THR A 256 15.71 -17.62 9.22
CA THR A 256 16.27 -18.95 8.93
C THR A 256 15.23 -20.00 8.54
N GLU A 257 13.98 -19.81 8.97
CA GLU A 257 12.87 -20.67 8.61
C GLU A 257 12.01 -19.97 7.56
N SER A 258 11.74 -20.65 6.44
CA SER A 258 10.84 -20.16 5.40
C SER A 258 9.75 -21.17 5.12
N SER A 259 8.51 -20.69 5.09
CA SER A 259 7.38 -21.50 4.65
C SER A 259 7.50 -21.84 3.16
N LYS A 260 6.88 -22.95 2.71
CA LYS A 260 6.80 -23.28 1.28
C LYS A 260 6.18 -22.14 0.46
N TYR A 261 5.21 -21.42 1.05
CA TYR A 261 4.61 -20.23 0.44
C TYR A 261 5.67 -19.16 0.12
N GLU A 262 6.51 -18.82 1.10
CA GLU A 262 7.57 -17.84 0.94
C GLU A 262 8.61 -18.27 -0.10
N THR A 263 9.08 -19.52 -0.06
CA THR A 263 10.07 -20.04 -1.01
C THR A 263 9.54 -20.03 -2.44
N LEU A 264 8.24 -20.31 -2.63
CA LEU A 264 7.58 -20.22 -3.94
C LEU A 264 7.46 -18.78 -4.42
N CYS A 265 7.12 -17.84 -3.54
CA CYS A 265 7.07 -16.42 -3.90
C CYS A 265 8.44 -15.90 -4.33
N ARG A 266 9.53 -16.38 -3.73
CA ARG A 266 10.91 -16.06 -4.13
C ARG A 266 11.39 -16.80 -5.38
N GLY A 267 10.67 -17.84 -5.82
CA GLY A 267 11.08 -18.69 -6.93
C GLY A 267 12.25 -19.62 -6.59
N GLU A 268 12.48 -19.91 -5.31
CA GLU A 268 13.52 -20.84 -4.84
C GLU A 268 13.14 -22.30 -5.08
N VAL A 269 11.83 -22.57 -5.17
CA VAL A 269 11.27 -23.90 -5.38
C VAL A 269 10.35 -23.85 -6.60
N ASP A 270 10.47 -24.84 -7.48
CA ASP A 270 9.49 -25.14 -8.52
C ASP A 270 9.47 -26.66 -8.73
N GLU A 271 8.38 -27.31 -8.31
CA GLU A 271 8.23 -28.76 -8.42
C GLU A 271 7.93 -29.22 -9.86
N ARG A 272 7.79 -28.28 -10.80
CA ARG A 272 7.74 -28.57 -12.25
C ARG A 272 9.14 -28.91 -12.76
N THR A 273 9.65 -30.07 -12.36
CA THR A 273 10.90 -30.64 -12.91
C THR A 273 10.82 -30.74 -14.44
N SER A 274 11.97 -30.70 -15.13
CA SER A 274 11.99 -30.80 -16.60
C SER A 274 11.27 -32.04 -17.12
N LYS A 275 11.39 -33.17 -16.41
CA LYS A 275 10.67 -34.42 -16.73
C LYS A 275 9.16 -34.24 -16.66
N ARG A 276 8.64 -33.54 -15.64
CA ARG A 276 7.21 -33.27 -15.49
C ARG A 276 6.74 -32.27 -16.55
N GLN A 277 7.49 -31.19 -16.77
CA GLN A 277 7.19 -30.20 -17.81
C GLN A 277 7.08 -30.83 -19.20
N MET A 278 7.92 -31.81 -19.54
CA MET A 278 7.83 -32.55 -20.80
C MET A 278 6.54 -33.39 -20.94
N ALA A 279 5.90 -33.76 -19.82
CA ALA A 279 4.63 -34.48 -19.81
C ALA A 279 3.42 -33.53 -19.86
N LEU A 280 3.62 -32.24 -19.54
CA LEU A 280 2.59 -31.21 -19.65
C LEU A 280 2.38 -30.84 -21.12
N SER A 281 1.15 -30.42 -21.46
CA SER A 281 0.75 -30.20 -22.86
C SER A 281 0.12 -28.82 -23.05
N CYS A 282 0.44 -28.19 -24.17
CA CYS A 282 -0.28 -27.03 -24.71
C CYS A 282 -1.14 -27.47 -25.89
N ARG A 283 -2.38 -26.98 -25.99
CA ARG A 283 -3.31 -27.33 -27.06
C ARG A 283 -4.35 -26.25 -27.33
N TYR A 284 -4.96 -26.35 -28.50
CA TYR A 284 -6.19 -25.65 -28.82
C TYR A 284 -7.38 -26.49 -28.35
N SER A 285 -8.09 -26.00 -27.32
CA SER A 285 -9.17 -26.70 -26.66
C SER A 285 -10.53 -26.20 -27.15
N THR A 286 -11.44 -27.13 -27.41
CA THR A 286 -12.82 -26.82 -27.83
C THR A 286 -13.79 -26.78 -26.64
N GLY A 287 -13.30 -26.78 -25.40
CA GLY A 287 -14.14 -26.75 -24.19
C GLY A 287 -15.13 -27.93 -24.12
N GLY A 288 -14.66 -29.14 -24.44
CA GLY A 288 -15.52 -30.33 -24.47
C GLY A 288 -16.47 -30.39 -25.68
N GLY A 289 -16.11 -29.76 -26.80
CA GLY A 289 -16.94 -29.73 -28.01
C GLY A 289 -17.97 -28.60 -28.04
N ASN A 290 -17.73 -27.51 -27.30
CA ASN A 290 -18.57 -26.31 -27.34
C ASN A 290 -18.62 -25.75 -28.78
N PRO A 291 -19.82 -25.53 -29.37
CA PRO A 291 -19.93 -25.10 -30.76
C PRO A 291 -19.17 -23.80 -31.09
N ARG A 292 -19.08 -22.85 -30.14
CA ARG A 292 -18.34 -21.60 -30.35
C ARG A 292 -16.83 -21.84 -30.38
N LEU A 293 -16.34 -22.70 -29.48
CA LEU A 293 -14.91 -23.01 -29.39
C LEU A 293 -14.45 -24.02 -30.45
N MET A 294 -15.36 -24.66 -31.19
CA MET A 294 -14.98 -25.39 -32.41
C MET A 294 -14.50 -24.45 -33.52
N TYR A 295 -15.06 -23.24 -33.62
CA TYR A 295 -14.62 -22.23 -34.59
C TYR A 295 -13.48 -21.35 -34.09
N ALA A 296 -13.43 -21.09 -32.78
CA ALA A 296 -12.38 -20.32 -32.12
C ALA A 296 -11.87 -21.04 -30.87
N PRO A 297 -11.03 -22.08 -31.02
CA PRO A 297 -10.51 -22.84 -29.89
C PRO A 297 -9.71 -21.96 -28.91
N VAL A 298 -9.83 -22.24 -27.62
CA VAL A 298 -9.05 -21.55 -26.58
C VAL A 298 -7.65 -22.15 -26.47
N LYS A 299 -6.65 -21.31 -26.24
CA LYS A 299 -5.28 -21.76 -25.97
C LYS A 299 -5.21 -22.28 -24.53
N GLU A 300 -5.06 -23.58 -24.38
CA GLU A 300 -4.99 -24.29 -23.09
C GLU A 300 -3.56 -24.78 -22.84
N GLU A 301 -3.04 -24.52 -21.65
CA GLU A 301 -1.76 -25.00 -21.14
C GLU A 301 -1.99 -25.69 -19.80
N VAL A 302 -1.50 -26.92 -19.65
CA VAL A 302 -1.56 -27.62 -18.36
C VAL A 302 -0.34 -27.20 -17.55
N GLU A 303 -0.55 -26.47 -16.46
CA GLU A 303 0.50 -25.99 -15.55
C GLU A 303 0.85 -27.05 -14.48
N TRP A 304 -0.14 -27.87 -14.12
CA TRP A 304 0.00 -28.99 -13.20
C TRP A 304 -1.07 -30.05 -13.51
N ASP A 305 -0.71 -31.31 -13.36
CA ASP A 305 -1.53 -32.48 -13.69
C ASP A 305 -2.43 -32.95 -12.53
N GLU A 306 -1.96 -32.91 -11.28
CA GLU A 306 -2.74 -33.36 -10.11
C GLU A 306 -2.46 -32.52 -8.83
N PRO A 307 -3.37 -31.62 -8.40
CA PRO A 307 -4.65 -31.31 -9.01
C PRO A 307 -4.47 -30.65 -10.37
N ARG A 308 -5.44 -30.80 -11.26
CA ARG A 308 -5.31 -30.26 -12.60
C ARG A 308 -5.41 -28.73 -12.57
N ILE A 309 -4.28 -28.05 -12.80
CA ILE A 309 -4.18 -26.59 -12.89
C ILE A 309 -3.96 -26.23 -14.35
N ILE A 310 -4.87 -25.43 -14.90
CA ILE A 310 -4.90 -25.09 -16.32
C ILE A 310 -4.75 -23.59 -16.48
N ARG A 311 -3.83 -23.17 -17.35
CA ARG A 311 -3.78 -21.80 -17.84
C ARG A 311 -4.46 -21.70 -19.20
N TYR A 312 -5.37 -20.74 -19.33
CA TYR A 312 -5.90 -20.32 -20.62
C TYR A 312 -5.29 -18.99 -21.03
N HIS A 313 -4.79 -18.90 -22.27
CA HIS A 313 -4.19 -17.68 -22.80
C HIS A 313 -5.19 -16.89 -23.64
N ASP A 314 -5.05 -15.57 -23.65
CA ASP A 314 -5.78 -14.63 -24.51
C ASP A 314 -7.31 -14.77 -24.38
N ILE A 315 -7.80 -15.01 -23.16
CA ILE A 315 -9.23 -15.23 -22.88
C ILE A 315 -10.02 -13.94 -22.69
N ILE A 316 -9.36 -12.80 -22.52
CA ILE A 316 -9.98 -11.50 -22.39
C ILE A 316 -9.12 -10.46 -23.11
N SER A 317 -9.76 -9.55 -23.83
CA SER A 317 -9.06 -8.50 -24.57
C SER A 317 -8.71 -7.31 -23.68
N ASP A 318 -7.68 -6.55 -24.06
CA ASP A 318 -7.27 -5.32 -23.38
C ASP A 318 -8.44 -4.33 -23.23
N ARG A 319 -9.29 -4.22 -24.25
CA ARG A 319 -10.49 -3.37 -24.22
C ARG A 319 -11.49 -3.83 -23.15
N GLU A 320 -11.72 -5.14 -23.02
CA GLU A 320 -12.61 -5.66 -21.98
C GLU A 320 -12.01 -5.45 -20.59
N ILE A 321 -10.68 -5.68 -20.44
CA ILE A 321 -9.94 -5.42 -19.20
C ILE A 321 -10.12 -3.97 -18.75
N GLU A 322 -9.91 -2.99 -19.63
CA GLU A 322 -10.03 -1.58 -19.27
C GLU A 322 -11.47 -1.18 -18.92
N ILE A 323 -12.47 -1.75 -19.60
CA ILE A 323 -13.88 -1.54 -19.20
C ILE A 323 -14.13 -2.08 -17.80
N LEU A 324 -13.67 -3.31 -17.50
CA LEU A 324 -13.83 -3.91 -16.18
C LEU A 324 -13.13 -3.09 -15.09
N LYS A 325 -11.90 -2.59 -15.33
CA LYS A 325 -11.21 -1.70 -14.39
C LYS A 325 -11.99 -0.41 -14.17
N ASN A 326 -12.44 0.25 -15.24
CA ASN A 326 -13.16 1.53 -15.16
C ASN A 326 -14.46 1.45 -14.34
N ILE A 327 -15.27 0.42 -14.56
CA ILE A 327 -16.50 0.24 -13.77
C ILE A 327 -16.23 -0.21 -12.33
N SER A 328 -15.05 -0.80 -12.07
CA SER A 328 -14.68 -1.27 -10.73
C SER A 328 -14.12 -0.15 -9.86
N ARG A 329 -13.30 0.75 -10.41
CA ARG A 329 -12.61 1.84 -9.68
C ARG A 329 -13.47 2.59 -8.66
N PRO A 330 -14.68 3.10 -8.99
CA PRO A 330 -15.49 3.87 -8.05
C PRO A 330 -16.15 3.00 -6.96
N LEU A 331 -16.13 1.68 -7.12
CA LEU A 331 -16.79 0.72 -6.23
C LEU A 331 -15.78 -0.12 -5.42
N LEU A 332 -14.48 0.07 -5.65
CA LEU A 332 -13.44 -0.64 -4.93
C LEU A 332 -13.48 -0.24 -3.45
N SER A 333 -13.52 -1.26 -2.60
CA SER A 333 -13.44 -1.11 -1.15
C SER A 333 -12.54 -2.20 -0.59
N ARG A 334 -12.07 -2.02 0.65
CA ARG A 334 -11.19 -2.98 1.32
C ARG A 334 -11.78 -4.39 1.26
N SER A 335 -11.01 -5.33 0.71
CA SER A 335 -11.45 -6.71 0.56
C SER A 335 -11.73 -7.36 1.92
N VAL A 336 -12.86 -8.05 1.98
CA VAL A 336 -13.33 -8.77 3.16
C VAL A 336 -13.06 -10.26 2.98
N THR A 337 -12.58 -10.91 4.04
CA THR A 337 -12.51 -12.37 4.17
C THR A 337 -13.74 -12.88 4.91
N LYS A 338 -14.01 -14.20 4.97
CA LYS A 338 -15.17 -14.74 5.70
C LYS A 338 -15.24 -14.28 7.18
N GLY A 339 -14.11 -13.91 7.79
CA GLY A 339 -14.01 -13.33 9.14
C GLY A 339 -13.99 -11.79 9.23
N GLY A 340 -14.27 -11.07 8.14
CA GLY A 340 -14.20 -9.60 8.10
C GLY A 340 -12.94 -9.06 7.40
N ILE A 341 -12.67 -7.77 7.59
CA ILE A 341 -11.44 -7.12 7.13
C ILE A 341 -10.26 -7.72 7.91
N SER A 342 -9.27 -8.26 7.20
CA SER A 342 -8.12 -8.91 7.82
C SER A 342 -6.79 -8.39 7.29
N LYS A 343 -5.72 -8.56 8.08
CA LYS A 343 -4.34 -8.32 7.62
C LYS A 343 -3.88 -9.35 6.59
N ASN A 344 -4.51 -10.53 6.59
CA ASN A 344 -4.16 -11.68 5.77
C ASN A 344 -4.50 -11.48 4.27
N ARG A 345 -5.45 -10.57 3.98
CA ARG A 345 -5.77 -10.10 2.64
C ARG A 345 -5.63 -8.59 2.56
N THR A 346 -4.67 -8.13 1.77
CA THR A 346 -4.42 -6.70 1.53
C THR A 346 -4.65 -6.39 0.06
N SER A 347 -5.92 -6.17 -0.27
CA SER A 347 -6.42 -5.79 -1.59
C SER A 347 -7.70 -4.98 -1.42
N GLN A 348 -8.13 -4.35 -2.50
CA GLN A 348 -9.50 -3.87 -2.65
C GLN A 348 -10.24 -4.71 -3.68
N SER A 349 -11.56 -4.83 -3.51
CA SER A 349 -12.38 -5.66 -4.37
C SER A 349 -13.79 -5.13 -4.54
N VAL A 350 -14.43 -5.52 -5.64
CA VAL A 350 -15.86 -5.31 -5.90
C VAL A 350 -16.43 -6.53 -6.62
N PHE A 351 -17.69 -6.84 -6.37
CA PHE A 351 -18.45 -7.82 -7.14
C PHE A 351 -19.25 -7.08 -8.22
N LEU A 352 -19.06 -7.46 -9.48
CA LEU A 352 -19.75 -6.86 -10.60
C LEU A 352 -20.98 -7.68 -11.01
N GLU A 353 -22.13 -7.02 -11.06
CA GLU A 353 -23.37 -7.62 -11.51
C GLU A 353 -23.41 -7.86 -13.04
N GLU A 354 -24.21 -8.83 -13.46
CA GLU A 354 -24.31 -9.24 -14.86
C GLU A 354 -25.10 -8.26 -15.75
N GLY A 355 -25.63 -7.16 -15.20
CA GLY A 355 -26.27 -6.10 -15.99
C GLY A 355 -25.32 -5.43 -16.99
N ASN A 356 -24.01 -5.52 -16.78
CA ASN A 356 -23.01 -5.04 -17.73
C ASN A 356 -22.73 -6.06 -18.84
N THR A 357 -22.84 -5.64 -20.09
CA THR A 357 -22.67 -6.52 -21.27
C THR A 357 -21.27 -7.14 -21.37
N VAL A 358 -20.22 -6.50 -20.85
CA VAL A 358 -18.87 -7.07 -20.80
C VAL A 358 -18.79 -8.19 -19.77
N VAL A 359 -19.35 -7.98 -18.57
CA VAL A 359 -19.39 -9.00 -17.50
C VAL A 359 -20.15 -10.23 -17.98
N ALA A 360 -21.32 -10.05 -18.58
CA ALA A 360 -22.10 -11.15 -19.14
C ALA A 360 -21.34 -11.94 -20.23
N ARG A 361 -20.61 -11.24 -21.12
CA ARG A 361 -19.77 -11.90 -22.14
C ARG A 361 -18.62 -12.70 -21.54
N VAL A 362 -17.98 -12.18 -20.48
CA VAL A 362 -16.92 -12.90 -19.75
C VAL A 362 -17.49 -14.15 -19.08
N ASN A 363 -18.62 -14.05 -18.37
CA ASN A 363 -19.26 -15.23 -17.74
C ASN A 363 -19.65 -16.28 -18.77
N GLN A 364 -20.25 -15.87 -19.90
CA GLN A 364 -20.57 -16.79 -20.98
C GLN A 364 -19.33 -17.49 -21.55
N ARG A 365 -18.19 -16.78 -21.65
CA ARG A 365 -16.92 -17.35 -22.10
C ARG A 365 -16.37 -18.37 -21.10
N ILE A 366 -16.43 -18.07 -19.81
CA ILE A 366 -16.04 -19.01 -18.73
C ILE A 366 -16.90 -20.28 -18.81
N ALA A 367 -18.22 -20.16 -18.99
CA ALA A 367 -19.11 -21.31 -19.23
C ALA A 367 -18.68 -22.13 -20.45
N ASN A 368 -18.37 -21.48 -21.58
CA ASN A 368 -17.98 -22.20 -22.79
C ASN A 368 -16.66 -22.97 -22.63
N ILE A 369 -15.69 -22.37 -21.92
CA ILE A 369 -14.35 -22.94 -21.70
C ILE A 369 -14.43 -24.12 -20.72
N THR A 370 -15.12 -23.93 -19.59
CA THR A 370 -15.14 -24.90 -18.48
C THR A 370 -16.19 -25.99 -18.65
N GLY A 371 -17.23 -25.75 -19.46
CA GLY A 371 -18.43 -26.58 -19.55
C GLY A 371 -19.40 -26.43 -18.38
N LEU A 372 -19.02 -25.69 -17.32
CA LEU A 372 -19.83 -25.51 -16.11
C LEU A 372 -20.92 -24.45 -16.31
N SER A 373 -22.01 -24.58 -15.57
CA SER A 373 -23.09 -23.57 -15.52
C SER A 373 -22.61 -22.36 -14.71
N MET A 374 -23.01 -21.15 -15.15
CA MET A 374 -22.76 -19.92 -14.39
C MET A 374 -23.99 -19.48 -13.56
N GLU A 375 -25.11 -20.21 -13.64
CA GLU A 375 -26.37 -19.81 -13.00
C GLU A 375 -26.27 -19.72 -11.47
N SER A 376 -25.53 -20.65 -10.86
CA SER A 376 -25.25 -20.68 -9.42
C SER A 376 -23.91 -20.03 -9.05
N ALA A 377 -23.15 -19.53 -10.02
CA ALA A 377 -21.83 -18.98 -9.79
C ALA A 377 -21.91 -17.58 -9.17
N GLU A 378 -20.94 -17.24 -8.32
CA GLU A 378 -20.87 -15.90 -7.72
C GLU A 378 -20.66 -14.82 -8.77
N HIS A 379 -21.02 -13.57 -8.45
CA HIS A 379 -20.70 -12.44 -9.31
C HIS A 379 -19.18 -12.31 -9.57
N LEU A 380 -18.82 -11.69 -10.70
CA LEU A 380 -17.41 -11.57 -11.07
C LEU A 380 -16.72 -10.61 -10.09
N GLN A 381 -15.76 -11.12 -9.31
CA GLN A 381 -15.05 -10.33 -8.31
C GLN A 381 -13.80 -9.70 -8.93
N VAL A 382 -13.80 -8.39 -9.15
CA VAL A 382 -12.60 -7.64 -9.57
C VAL A 382 -11.82 -7.18 -8.35
N GLN A 383 -10.49 -7.27 -8.41
CA GLN A 383 -9.61 -6.94 -7.30
C GLN A 383 -8.35 -6.18 -7.77
N ASN A 384 -7.89 -5.25 -6.95
CA ASN A 384 -6.59 -4.59 -7.07
C ASN A 384 -5.77 -4.81 -5.79
N TYR A 385 -4.47 -5.07 -5.95
CA TYR A 385 -3.56 -5.25 -4.81
C TYR A 385 -2.76 -3.96 -4.56
N GLY A 386 -2.65 -3.61 -3.29
CA GLY A 386 -1.89 -2.47 -2.77
C GLY A 386 -0.39 -2.74 -2.58
N ILE A 387 0.28 -1.83 -1.87
CA ILE A 387 1.70 -1.93 -1.54
C ILE A 387 1.94 -3.17 -0.67
N GLY A 388 2.78 -4.10 -1.15
CA GLY A 388 2.95 -5.40 -0.48
C GLY A 388 1.64 -6.20 -0.39
N GLY A 389 0.64 -5.88 -1.22
CA GLY A 389 -0.67 -6.51 -1.20
C GLY A 389 -0.55 -8.00 -1.48
N ARG A 390 -1.09 -8.83 -0.58
CA ARG A 390 -1.06 -10.30 -0.68
C ARG A 390 -2.41 -10.90 -0.34
N TYR A 391 -2.54 -12.19 -0.62
CA TYR A 391 -3.54 -13.03 0.01
C TYR A 391 -2.84 -14.29 0.54
N GLU A 392 -2.88 -14.50 1.84
CA GLU A 392 -2.24 -15.65 2.50
C GLU A 392 -2.80 -17.00 2.00
N PRO A 393 -2.07 -18.12 2.22
CA PRO A 393 -2.55 -19.45 1.88
C PRO A 393 -3.96 -19.73 2.41
N HIS A 394 -4.85 -20.13 1.50
CA HIS A 394 -6.25 -20.43 1.80
C HIS A 394 -6.82 -21.45 0.83
N TYR A 395 -8.01 -21.93 1.17
CA TYR A 395 -8.87 -22.71 0.30
C TYR A 395 -10.03 -21.85 -0.16
N ASP A 396 -10.42 -22.00 -1.42
CA ASP A 396 -11.63 -21.34 -1.92
C ASP A 396 -12.90 -22.05 -1.50
N ALA A 397 -12.82 -23.36 -1.23
CA ALA A 397 -13.93 -24.18 -0.74
C ALA A 397 -13.73 -24.57 0.74
N GLU A 398 -14.83 -24.74 1.45
CA GLU A 398 -14.94 -25.32 2.79
C GLU A 398 -15.66 -26.69 2.77
N ASP A 399 -15.63 -27.41 3.88
CA ASP A 399 -16.32 -28.70 4.02
C ASP A 399 -17.81 -28.47 4.41
N ASN A 400 -18.58 -27.86 3.51
CA ASN A 400 -20.00 -27.50 3.68
C ASN A 400 -20.84 -27.91 2.45
N GLU A 401 -22.18 -27.88 2.57
CA GLU A 401 -23.10 -28.13 1.45
C GLU A 401 -23.09 -26.98 0.42
N ASN A 402 -23.10 -27.32 -0.88
CA ASN A 402 -23.12 -26.39 -2.02
C ASN A 402 -21.94 -25.40 -2.09
N GLU A 403 -20.73 -25.94 -2.02
CA GLU A 403 -19.52 -25.13 -2.00
C GLU A 403 -18.97 -24.83 -3.41
N ARG A 404 -17.94 -23.99 -3.47
CA ARG A 404 -17.26 -23.53 -4.68
C ARG A 404 -16.50 -24.67 -5.36
N ILE A 405 -17.16 -25.38 -6.27
CA ILE A 405 -16.59 -26.51 -7.01
C ILE A 405 -15.32 -26.17 -7.82
N ALA A 406 -15.22 -24.93 -8.32
CA ALA A 406 -14.11 -24.49 -9.15
C ALA A 406 -13.84 -22.99 -9.05
N THR A 407 -12.60 -22.61 -9.34
CA THR A 407 -12.16 -21.23 -9.40
C THR A 407 -11.58 -20.91 -10.78
N PHE A 408 -11.97 -19.75 -11.31
CA PHE A 408 -11.46 -19.21 -12.57
C PHE A 408 -10.92 -17.80 -12.33
N LEU A 409 -9.59 -17.69 -12.25
CA LEU A 409 -8.86 -16.46 -11.91
C LEU A 409 -8.26 -15.83 -13.16
N ILE A 410 -8.74 -14.66 -13.56
CA ILE A 410 -8.29 -13.88 -14.71
C ILE A 410 -7.24 -12.86 -14.27
N TYR A 411 -6.11 -12.80 -14.97
CA TYR A 411 -5.11 -11.74 -14.81
C TYR A 411 -5.42 -10.57 -15.75
N MET A 412 -5.61 -9.38 -15.18
CA MET A 412 -5.96 -8.15 -15.90
C MET A 412 -4.82 -7.12 -15.95
N SER A 413 -3.63 -7.54 -15.50
CA SER A 413 -2.39 -6.78 -15.65
C SER A 413 -1.19 -7.74 -15.62
N ASP A 414 -0.10 -7.31 -16.24
CA ASP A 414 1.21 -7.91 -16.03
C ASP A 414 1.81 -7.37 -14.74
N VAL A 415 2.55 -8.22 -14.03
CA VAL A 415 3.26 -7.86 -12.81
C VAL A 415 4.74 -8.09 -13.04
N GLU A 416 5.54 -7.05 -12.87
CA GLU A 416 6.97 -7.08 -13.16
C GLU A 416 7.72 -7.99 -12.19
N ILE A 417 7.51 -7.82 -10.88
CA ILE A 417 8.14 -8.63 -9.84
C ILE A 417 7.14 -8.97 -8.73
N GLY A 418 7.10 -10.25 -8.37
CA GLY A 418 6.19 -10.78 -7.37
C GLY A 418 4.78 -11.05 -7.91
N GLY A 419 3.77 -11.00 -7.04
CA GLY A 419 2.37 -11.12 -7.45
C GLY A 419 1.92 -12.49 -7.97
N ALA A 420 2.77 -13.52 -7.96
CA ALA A 420 2.42 -14.87 -8.41
C ALA A 420 1.23 -15.47 -7.65
N THR A 421 0.45 -16.32 -8.32
CA THR A 421 -0.47 -17.25 -7.64
C THR A 421 0.30 -18.53 -7.38
N VAL A 422 0.43 -18.92 -6.12
CA VAL A 422 1.23 -20.09 -5.72
C VAL A 422 0.34 -21.14 -5.10
N PHE A 423 0.71 -22.42 -5.26
CA PHE A 423 0.05 -23.58 -4.66
C PHE A 423 1.04 -24.30 -3.74
N PRO A 424 1.11 -23.93 -2.43
CA PRO A 424 2.18 -24.38 -1.54
C PRO A 424 2.27 -25.89 -1.34
N LYS A 425 1.15 -26.61 -1.41
CA LYS A 425 1.10 -28.07 -1.22
C LYS A 425 1.79 -28.82 -2.36
N VAL A 426 1.60 -28.35 -3.59
CA VAL A 426 2.17 -28.98 -4.80
C VAL A 426 3.43 -28.30 -5.32
N GLY A 427 3.78 -27.12 -4.79
CA GLY A 427 5.05 -26.46 -5.09
C GLY A 427 5.10 -25.78 -6.46
N VAL A 428 3.97 -25.22 -6.93
CA VAL A 428 3.88 -24.52 -8.22
C VAL A 428 3.64 -23.03 -8.01
N ALA A 429 4.33 -22.21 -8.80
CA ALA A 429 4.16 -20.76 -8.86
C ALA A 429 3.77 -20.29 -10.27
N LEU A 430 2.65 -19.59 -10.36
CA LEU A 430 2.09 -19.08 -11.60
C LEU A 430 2.28 -17.57 -11.66
N LYS A 431 3.13 -17.11 -12.57
CA LYS A 431 3.31 -15.67 -12.81
C LYS A 431 2.04 -15.09 -13.45
N PRO A 432 1.60 -13.89 -13.04
CA PRO A 432 0.51 -13.18 -13.70
C PRO A 432 0.91 -12.86 -15.13
N LYS A 433 0.00 -13.09 -16.06
CA LYS A 433 0.15 -12.71 -17.47
C LYS A 433 -1.16 -12.11 -17.94
N MET A 434 -1.16 -10.84 -18.30
CA MET A 434 -2.35 -10.11 -18.70
C MET A 434 -3.11 -10.85 -19.81
N GLY A 435 -4.43 -10.88 -19.71
CA GLY A 435 -5.28 -11.55 -20.68
C GLY A 435 -5.36 -13.07 -20.52
N SER A 436 -4.55 -13.68 -19.65
CA SER A 436 -4.64 -15.11 -19.31
C SER A 436 -5.53 -15.36 -18.08
N ALA A 437 -5.95 -16.60 -17.91
CA ALA A 437 -6.63 -17.06 -16.70
C ALA A 437 -6.09 -18.39 -16.23
N VAL A 438 -6.19 -18.65 -14.93
CA VAL A 438 -5.88 -19.93 -14.31
C VAL A 438 -7.17 -20.54 -13.77
N PHE A 439 -7.35 -21.83 -14.03
CA PHE A 439 -8.50 -22.61 -13.63
C PHE A 439 -8.06 -23.86 -12.88
N TRP A 440 -8.76 -24.15 -11.78
CA TRP A 440 -8.64 -25.40 -11.04
C TRP A 440 -9.99 -25.75 -10.40
N TYR A 441 -10.15 -27.02 -10.08
CA TYR A 441 -11.28 -27.49 -9.28
C TYR A 441 -10.87 -27.49 -7.81
N ASN A 442 -11.71 -26.93 -6.93
CA ASN A 442 -11.45 -26.96 -5.48
C ASN A 442 -11.95 -28.27 -4.84
N LEU A 443 -12.83 -28.99 -5.54
CA LEU A 443 -13.41 -30.26 -5.07
C LEU A 443 -13.00 -31.41 -6.00
N HIS A 444 -12.69 -32.54 -5.38
CA HIS A 444 -12.66 -33.84 -6.04
C HIS A 444 -14.06 -34.19 -6.60
N LYS A 445 -14.16 -35.17 -7.50
CA LYS A 445 -15.47 -35.55 -8.07
C LYS A 445 -16.44 -36.15 -7.05
N ASN A 446 -15.97 -36.58 -5.90
CA ASN A 446 -16.83 -37.06 -4.81
C ASN A 446 -17.36 -35.92 -3.91
N GLY A 447 -17.11 -34.65 -4.27
CA GLY A 447 -17.55 -33.47 -3.53
C GLY A 447 -16.60 -33.04 -2.40
N LYS A 448 -15.58 -33.83 -2.05
CA LYS A 448 -14.63 -33.45 -0.99
C LYS A 448 -13.66 -32.37 -1.45
N VAL A 449 -13.30 -31.47 -0.53
CA VAL A 449 -12.27 -30.44 -0.76
C VAL A 449 -10.93 -31.10 -1.10
N ASP A 450 -10.33 -30.65 -2.20
CA ASP A 450 -8.98 -31.05 -2.59
C ASP A 450 -7.95 -30.23 -1.81
N LEU A 451 -7.34 -30.86 -0.80
CA LEU A 451 -6.38 -30.17 0.06
C LEU A 451 -5.11 -29.73 -0.67
N ASN A 452 -4.84 -30.22 -1.88
CA ASN A 452 -3.72 -29.80 -2.71
C ASN A 452 -3.97 -28.48 -3.44
N THR A 453 -5.20 -27.96 -3.41
CA THR A 453 -5.56 -26.66 -4.02
C THR A 453 -5.44 -25.50 -3.05
N GLU A 454 -4.79 -25.69 -1.90
CA GLU A 454 -4.35 -24.57 -1.07
C GLU A 454 -3.52 -23.63 -1.93
N HIS A 455 -3.92 -22.37 -2.00
CA HIS A 455 -3.28 -21.40 -2.86
C HIS A 455 -3.21 -20.03 -2.20
N ALA A 456 -2.33 -19.19 -2.73
CA ALA A 456 -2.05 -17.87 -2.18
C ALA A 456 -1.67 -16.89 -3.29
N GLY A 457 -1.87 -15.60 -3.02
CA GLY A 457 -1.30 -14.52 -3.81
C GLY A 457 -0.02 -14.01 -3.16
N CYS A 458 1.11 -14.16 -3.84
CA CYS A 458 2.37 -13.55 -3.41
C CYS A 458 2.25 -12.02 -3.38
N PRO A 459 2.95 -11.33 -2.45
CA PRO A 459 2.97 -9.88 -2.43
C PRO A 459 3.49 -9.31 -3.75
N VAL A 460 2.91 -8.23 -4.22
CA VAL A 460 3.45 -7.49 -5.38
C VAL A 460 4.66 -6.69 -4.93
N LEU A 461 5.85 -7.00 -5.48
CA LEU A 461 7.08 -6.26 -5.19
C LEU A 461 7.23 -5.07 -6.13
N ARG A 462 6.91 -5.26 -7.42
CA ARG A 462 6.97 -4.21 -8.44
C ARG A 462 5.86 -4.40 -9.48
N GLY A 463 5.18 -3.30 -9.82
CA GLY A 463 4.08 -3.27 -10.78
C GLY A 463 2.71 -3.15 -10.12
N ASN A 464 1.65 -3.35 -10.90
CA ASN A 464 0.26 -3.26 -10.46
C ASN A 464 -0.44 -4.59 -10.75
N LYS A 465 -1.09 -5.20 -9.76
CA LYS A 465 -1.81 -6.46 -9.91
C LYS A 465 -3.32 -6.24 -9.88
N TRP A 466 -3.95 -6.48 -11.02
CA TRP A 466 -5.39 -6.58 -11.17
C TRP A 466 -5.79 -8.01 -11.53
N VAL A 467 -6.82 -8.52 -10.86
CA VAL A 467 -7.40 -9.83 -11.17
C VAL A 467 -8.92 -9.77 -11.16
N ALA A 468 -9.56 -10.66 -11.91
CA ALA A 468 -10.99 -10.93 -11.79
C ALA A 468 -11.18 -12.40 -11.45
N ASN A 469 -11.87 -12.68 -10.36
CA ASN A 469 -12.11 -14.04 -9.90
C ASN A 469 -13.58 -14.43 -10.11
N LYS A 470 -13.81 -15.64 -10.59
CA LYS A 470 -15.13 -16.24 -10.72
C LYS A 470 -15.15 -17.56 -9.97
N TRP A 471 -15.94 -17.61 -8.90
CA TRP A 471 -16.21 -18.83 -8.16
C TRP A 471 -17.47 -19.49 -8.68
N ILE A 472 -17.39 -20.78 -8.96
CA ILE A 472 -18.48 -21.58 -9.50
C ILE A 472 -18.91 -22.54 -8.41
N HIS A 473 -20.21 -22.63 -8.14
CA HIS A 473 -20.78 -23.53 -7.13
C HIS A 473 -21.07 -24.92 -7.68
N GLU A 474 -21.11 -25.91 -6.80
CA GLU A 474 -21.48 -27.29 -7.10
C GLU A 474 -22.94 -27.43 -7.58
N PHE A 475 -23.87 -26.69 -6.97
CA PHE A 475 -25.28 -26.71 -7.37
C PHE A 475 -25.46 -26.31 -8.85
N GLY A 476 -26.30 -27.03 -9.59
CA GLY A 476 -26.52 -26.81 -11.02
C GLY A 476 -25.45 -27.42 -11.94
N GLN A 477 -24.52 -28.21 -11.39
CA GLN A 477 -23.49 -28.92 -12.15
C GLN A 477 -23.73 -30.43 -12.23
N GLU A 478 -24.83 -30.95 -11.68
CA GLU A 478 -25.10 -32.37 -11.47
C GLU A 478 -24.99 -33.19 -12.76
N PHE A 479 -25.46 -32.62 -13.87
CA PHE A 479 -25.41 -33.26 -15.19
C PHE A 479 -24.18 -32.88 -16.02
N ARG A 480 -23.42 -31.86 -15.60
CA ARG A 480 -22.25 -31.34 -16.33
C ARG A 480 -20.94 -31.91 -15.76
N ARG A 481 -20.90 -32.18 -14.45
CA ARG A 481 -19.79 -32.81 -13.75
C ARG A 481 -20.36 -33.87 -12.79
N PRO A 482 -20.70 -35.07 -13.30
CA PRO A 482 -21.25 -36.14 -12.47
C PRO A 482 -20.29 -36.52 -11.34
N CYS A 483 -20.87 -36.79 -10.17
CA CYS A 483 -20.09 -37.22 -9.01
C CYS A 483 -19.47 -38.60 -9.23
N SER A 484 -18.27 -38.81 -8.71
CA SER A 484 -17.66 -40.15 -8.62
C SER A 484 -17.84 -40.72 -7.22
N LEU A 485 -18.02 -42.03 -7.13
CA LEU A 485 -17.97 -42.76 -5.86
C LEU A 485 -16.54 -43.04 -5.40
N SER A 486 -15.55 -42.89 -6.28
CA SER A 486 -14.14 -43.11 -5.97
C SER A 486 -13.48 -41.82 -5.47
N TYR A 487 -12.51 -41.95 -4.57
CA TYR A 487 -11.71 -40.82 -4.10
C TYR A 487 -10.67 -40.36 -5.14
N TRP A 488 -10.31 -41.24 -6.07
CA TRP A 488 -9.13 -41.12 -6.92
C TRP A 488 -9.44 -40.85 -8.40
N GLU A 489 -10.72 -40.71 -8.79
CA GLU A 489 -11.15 -40.37 -10.17
C GLU A 489 -11.89 -39.03 -10.21
#